data_AF-A0A3D2YGX9-F1
#
_entry.id   AF-A0A3D2YGX9-F1
#
_cell.length_a   1.000
_cell.length_b   1.000
_cell.length_c   1.000
_cell.angle_alpha   90.00
_cell.angle_beta   90.00
_cell.angle_gamma   90.00
#
_symmetry.space_group_name_H-M   'P 1'
#
loop_
_entity.id
_entity.type
_entity.pdbx_description
1 polymer ?
#
loop_
_entity_poly.entity_id
_entity_poly.type
_entity_poly.pdbx_seq_one_letter_code
_entity_poly.pdbx_strand_id
1 'polypeptide(L)'
;MKRITAMLLSLLLGAGLLTVCWRGTEYHREDTERENGVTLYVRRDRQAAFAGNLTWDGQSDTVDYVIPDRVDGAPVTALGGLLYGTAFKKLPCGWGVALPDTFRGAERKQYLLPGGSGTEITLTVRLHIGRYVSHIENVGLLTPVGYYSTEGSYVIRQEWVVTCDPMNQTFYAEGGRLYHRADGTPADICYDTEWWYEEQSG
;
A
#
# COMPACT_ATOMS: atom_id res chain seq x y z
N MET A 1 36.72 -39.32 -15.29
CA MET A 1 36.96 -37.86 -15.17
C MET A 1 35.94 -37.02 -15.95
N LYS A 2 35.80 -37.14 -17.28
CA LYS A 2 34.85 -36.32 -18.09
C LYS A 2 33.39 -36.29 -17.60
N ARG A 3 32.85 -37.41 -17.12
CA ARG A 3 31.47 -37.49 -16.60
C ARG A 3 31.25 -36.72 -15.30
N ILE A 4 32.24 -36.70 -14.41
CA ILE A 4 32.17 -36.00 -13.12
C ILE A 4 32.24 -34.48 -13.35
N THR A 5 33.09 -34.03 -14.28
CA THR A 5 33.20 -32.62 -14.66
C THR A 5 31.92 -32.08 -15.31
N ALA A 6 31.27 -32.86 -16.17
CA ALA A 6 29.99 -32.48 -16.79
C ALA A 6 28.84 -32.41 -15.76
N MET A 7 28.82 -33.32 -14.77
CA MET A 7 27.84 -33.33 -13.69
C MET A 7 28.01 -32.13 -12.75
N LEU A 8 29.24 -31.77 -12.40
CA LEU A 8 29.56 -30.56 -11.62
C LEU A 8 29.17 -29.27 -12.35
N LEU A 9 29.43 -29.19 -13.67
CA LEU A 9 29.09 -28.02 -14.47
C LEU A 9 27.56 -27.82 -14.57
N SER A 10 26.80 -28.90 -14.76
CA SER A 10 25.34 -28.87 -14.78
C SER A 10 24.74 -28.55 -13.42
N LEU A 11 25.35 -29.02 -12.31
CA LEU A 11 24.94 -28.65 -10.96
C LEU A 11 25.19 -27.16 -10.67
N LEU A 12 26.32 -26.61 -11.11
CA LEU A 12 26.66 -25.19 -10.97
C LEU A 12 25.75 -24.29 -11.82
N LEU A 13 25.41 -24.71 -13.04
CA LEU A 13 24.42 -24.03 -13.88
C LEU A 13 23.02 -24.07 -13.26
N GLY A 14 22.59 -25.21 -12.71
CA GLY A 14 21.32 -25.35 -12.00
C GLY A 14 21.25 -24.46 -10.75
N ALA A 15 22.32 -24.44 -9.95
CA ALA A 15 22.42 -23.58 -8.77
C ALA A 15 22.47 -22.07 -9.15
N GLY A 16 23.15 -21.73 -10.26
CA GLY A 16 23.18 -20.38 -10.81
C GLY A 16 21.81 -19.89 -11.31
N LEU A 17 21.08 -20.74 -12.02
CA LEU A 17 19.72 -20.45 -12.47
C LEU A 17 18.76 -20.28 -11.28
N LEU A 18 18.83 -21.16 -10.28
CA LEU A 18 18.01 -21.06 -9.08
C LEU A 18 18.28 -19.77 -8.29
N THR A 19 19.53 -19.33 -8.21
CA THR A 19 19.89 -18.07 -7.53
C THR A 19 19.43 -16.83 -8.29
N VAL A 20 19.48 -16.83 -9.62
CA VAL A 20 18.92 -15.75 -10.46
C VAL A 20 17.39 -15.71 -10.34
N CYS A 21 16.72 -16.87 -10.42
CA CYS A 21 15.28 -16.96 -10.24
C CYS A 21 14.85 -16.45 -8.86
N TRP A 22 15.58 -16.80 -7.80
CA TRP A 22 15.23 -16.36 -6.45
C TRP A 22 15.43 -14.85 -6.27
N ARG A 23 16.56 -14.29 -6.71
CA ARG A 23 16.80 -12.84 -6.64
C ARG A 23 15.88 -12.00 -7.53
N GLY A 24 15.33 -12.59 -8.58
CA GLY A 24 14.34 -11.92 -9.45
C GLY A 24 12.99 -11.68 -8.77
N THR A 25 12.66 -12.45 -7.73
CA THR A 25 11.37 -12.36 -7.01
C THR A 25 11.32 -11.28 -5.92
N GLU A 26 12.40 -10.52 -5.77
CA GLU A 26 12.54 -9.50 -4.74
C GLU A 26 12.05 -8.13 -5.25
N TYR A 27 11.46 -7.35 -4.34
CA TYR A 27 11.09 -5.96 -4.58
C TYR A 27 12.14 -5.06 -3.93
N HIS A 28 12.75 -4.18 -4.70
CA HIS A 28 13.74 -3.25 -4.18
C HIS A 28 13.22 -1.81 -4.25
N ARG A 29 13.67 -0.96 -3.32
CA ARG A 29 13.25 0.45 -3.29
C ARG A 29 13.76 1.22 -4.50
N GLU A 30 14.91 0.86 -5.06
CA GLU A 30 15.42 1.48 -6.28
C GLU A 30 14.52 1.28 -7.51
N ASP A 31 13.72 0.21 -7.53
CA ASP A 31 12.78 -0.12 -8.61
C ASP A 31 11.37 0.49 -8.36
N THR A 32 11.30 1.60 -7.61
CA THR A 32 10.05 2.28 -7.26
C THR A 32 9.64 3.23 -8.37
N GLU A 33 8.38 3.11 -8.80
CA GLU A 33 7.72 4.03 -9.72
C GLU A 33 6.68 4.88 -8.98
N ARG A 34 6.41 6.08 -9.50
CA ARG A 34 5.38 6.98 -8.96
C ARG A 34 4.47 7.47 -10.07
N GLU A 35 3.18 7.16 -9.95
CA GLU A 35 2.18 7.55 -10.92
C GLU A 35 0.95 8.11 -10.18
N ASN A 36 0.54 9.33 -10.51
CA ASN A 36 -0.68 9.95 -9.99
C ASN A 36 -0.87 9.84 -8.46
N GLY A 37 0.21 10.09 -7.72
CA GLY A 37 0.22 10.01 -6.26
C GLY A 37 0.37 8.59 -5.69
N VAL A 38 0.34 7.53 -6.51
CA VAL A 38 0.57 6.15 -6.07
C VAL A 38 2.06 5.81 -6.19
N THR A 39 2.65 5.33 -5.09
CA THR A 39 3.99 4.74 -5.08
C THR A 39 3.88 3.25 -5.34
N LEU A 40 4.49 2.78 -6.42
CA LEU A 40 4.44 1.40 -6.90
C LEU A 40 5.82 0.77 -6.80
N TYR A 41 5.89 -0.46 -6.30
CA TYR A 41 7.12 -1.21 -6.18
C TYR A 41 7.10 -2.35 -7.19
N VAL A 42 8.03 -2.32 -8.14
CA VAL A 42 8.11 -3.32 -9.19
C VAL A 42 9.05 -4.44 -8.78
N ARG A 43 8.62 -5.69 -8.99
CA ARG A 43 9.48 -6.85 -8.75
C ARG A 43 10.59 -6.86 -9.79
N ARG A 44 11.81 -7.24 -9.39
CA ARG A 44 12.99 -7.16 -10.26
C ARG A 44 12.85 -7.93 -11.59
N ASP A 45 12.12 -9.03 -11.60
CA ASP A 45 11.80 -9.83 -12.79
C ASP A 45 10.63 -9.30 -13.65
N ARG A 46 10.01 -8.19 -13.24
CA ARG A 46 8.85 -7.54 -13.88
C ARG A 46 7.60 -8.41 -14.01
N GLN A 47 7.51 -9.49 -13.25
CA GLN A 47 6.35 -10.38 -13.28
C GLN A 47 5.23 -9.93 -12.34
N ALA A 48 5.53 -9.01 -11.40
CA ALA A 48 4.55 -8.45 -10.49
C ALA A 48 4.99 -7.07 -10.00
N ALA A 49 4.04 -6.28 -9.54
CA ALA A 49 4.21 -5.04 -8.82
C ALA A 49 3.16 -4.97 -7.70
N PHE A 50 3.41 -4.13 -6.70
CA PHE A 50 2.40 -3.80 -5.70
C PHE A 50 2.35 -2.30 -5.44
N ALA A 51 1.16 -1.82 -5.07
CA ALA A 51 0.96 -0.43 -4.65
C ALA A 51 1.27 -0.29 -3.16
N GLY A 52 2.21 0.59 -2.82
CA GLY A 52 2.56 0.89 -1.44
C GLY A 52 1.73 2.05 -0.89
N ASN A 53 2.13 3.29 -1.17
CA ASN A 53 1.56 4.47 -0.54
C ASN A 53 0.83 5.37 -1.52
N LEU A 54 -0.24 6.00 -1.06
CA LEU A 54 -0.99 7.05 -1.76
C LEU A 54 -0.58 8.41 -1.18
N THR A 55 -0.09 9.33 -1.99
CA THR A 55 0.49 10.60 -1.52
C THR A 55 -0.56 11.69 -1.55
N TRP A 56 -0.92 12.21 -0.38
CA TRP A 56 -1.80 13.37 -0.26
C TRP A 56 -1.01 14.65 0.02
N ASP A 57 -1.34 15.72 -0.70
CA ASP A 57 -0.64 17.01 -0.64
C ASP A 57 -1.23 17.99 0.40
N GLY A 58 -2.33 17.63 1.07
CA GLY A 58 -2.99 18.48 2.06
C GLY A 58 -3.89 19.57 1.48
N GLN A 59 -4.17 19.59 0.16
CA GLN A 59 -4.94 20.67 -0.46
C GLN A 59 -6.45 20.42 -0.48
N SER A 60 -6.86 19.20 -0.75
CA SER A 60 -8.27 18.80 -0.87
C SER A 60 -8.67 17.79 0.19
N ASP A 61 -9.85 17.95 0.75
CA ASP A 61 -10.46 16.99 1.69
C ASP A 61 -11.06 15.77 0.95
N THR A 62 -10.99 15.74 -0.39
CA THR A 62 -11.28 14.56 -1.22
C THR A 62 -10.16 14.30 -2.22
N VAL A 63 -9.73 13.04 -2.32
CA VAL A 63 -8.68 12.60 -3.25
C VAL A 63 -9.08 11.34 -3.98
N ASP A 64 -8.66 11.24 -5.23
CA ASP A 64 -8.90 10.08 -6.09
C ASP A 64 -7.57 9.41 -6.44
N TYR A 65 -7.50 8.10 -6.23
CA TYR A 65 -6.35 7.27 -6.62
C TYR A 65 -6.83 6.09 -7.45
N VAL A 66 -6.02 5.74 -8.46
CA VAL A 66 -6.25 4.60 -9.32
C VAL A 66 -5.05 3.67 -9.21
N ILE A 67 -5.29 2.43 -8.80
CA ILE A 67 -4.27 1.39 -8.88
C ILE A 67 -4.23 0.89 -10.32
N PRO A 68 -3.16 1.16 -11.09
CA PRO A 68 -3.13 0.81 -12.48
C PRO A 68 -3.04 -0.71 -12.65
N ASP A 69 -3.50 -1.22 -13.79
CA ASP A 69 -3.35 -2.63 -14.12
C ASP A 69 -1.87 -3.04 -14.21
N ARG A 70 -1.02 -2.16 -14.75
CA ARG A 70 0.41 -2.41 -14.92
C ARG A 70 1.22 -1.16 -14.64
N VAL A 71 2.44 -1.37 -14.18
CA VAL A 71 3.49 -0.34 -14.11
C VAL A 71 4.79 -0.91 -14.66
N ASP A 72 5.43 -0.16 -15.56
CA ASP A 72 6.64 -0.57 -16.26
C ASP A 72 6.63 -2.05 -16.72
N GLY A 73 5.54 -2.40 -17.42
CA GLY A 73 5.29 -3.73 -17.97
C GLY A 73 4.82 -4.80 -16.96
N ALA A 74 4.99 -4.59 -15.66
CA ALA A 74 4.62 -5.56 -14.63
C ALA A 74 3.15 -5.38 -14.18
N PRO A 75 2.36 -6.46 -13.98
CA PRO A 75 1.01 -6.35 -13.44
C PRO A 75 1.03 -5.92 -11.96
N VAL A 76 0.16 -4.99 -11.58
CA VAL A 76 -0.03 -4.63 -10.17
C VAL A 76 -0.98 -5.62 -9.54
N THR A 77 -0.45 -6.47 -8.67
CA THR A 77 -1.19 -7.63 -8.13
C THR A 77 -1.58 -7.47 -6.66
N ALA A 78 -1.03 -6.48 -5.97
CA ALA A 78 -1.28 -6.32 -4.54
C ALA A 78 -1.32 -4.86 -4.08
N LEU A 79 -2.03 -4.63 -2.98
CA LEU A 79 -1.85 -3.46 -2.12
C LEU A 79 -0.99 -3.86 -0.92
N GLY A 80 0.09 -3.13 -0.69
CA GLY A 80 1.11 -3.50 0.29
C GLY A 80 1.94 -4.71 -0.14
N GLY A 81 3.01 -4.99 0.61
CA GLY A 81 3.92 -6.08 0.29
C GLY A 81 5.20 -6.07 1.12
N LEU A 82 6.19 -6.89 0.71
CA LEU A 82 7.48 -6.98 1.38
C LEU A 82 8.59 -6.40 0.49
N LEU A 83 9.34 -5.43 1.01
CA LEU A 83 10.46 -4.77 0.35
C LEU A 83 11.79 -5.27 0.88
N TYR A 84 12.75 -5.48 0.01
CA TYR A 84 14.14 -5.75 0.37
C TYR A 84 14.91 -4.43 0.53
N GLY A 85 15.70 -4.34 1.60
CA GLY A 85 16.53 -3.17 1.90
C GLY A 85 17.94 -3.53 2.34
N THR A 86 18.80 -2.51 2.44
CA THR A 86 20.21 -2.66 2.83
C THR A 86 20.39 -2.93 4.33
N ALA A 87 19.50 -2.39 5.18
CA ALA A 87 19.53 -2.58 6.64
C ALA A 87 18.68 -3.78 7.12
N PHE A 88 17.66 -4.17 6.36
CA PHE A 88 16.72 -5.24 6.71
C PHE A 88 16.44 -6.12 5.49
N LYS A 89 16.52 -7.44 5.67
CA LYS A 89 16.35 -8.39 4.56
C LYS A 89 14.94 -8.37 3.96
N LYS A 90 13.89 -8.08 4.75
CA LYS A 90 12.52 -7.85 4.28
C LYS A 90 11.82 -6.88 5.22
N LEU A 91 11.29 -5.79 4.70
CA LEU A 91 10.50 -4.79 5.41
C LEU A 91 9.06 -4.87 4.92
N PRO A 92 8.07 -4.98 5.82
CA PRO A 92 6.70 -4.82 5.41
C PRO A 92 6.45 -3.39 4.96
N CYS A 93 5.81 -3.24 3.81
CA CYS A 93 5.24 -2.01 3.32
C CYS A 93 3.73 -2.17 3.46
N GLY A 94 3.17 -1.57 4.50
CA GLY A 94 1.73 -1.35 4.56
C GLY A 94 1.29 -0.45 3.42
N TRP A 95 0.00 -0.48 3.13
CA TRP A 95 -0.61 0.45 2.20
C TRP A 95 -1.53 1.42 2.92
N GLY A 96 -1.67 2.63 2.36
CA GLY A 96 -2.46 3.70 2.95
C GLY A 96 -2.08 5.07 2.41
N VAL A 97 -2.69 6.12 2.98
CA VAL A 97 -2.37 7.50 2.60
C VAL A 97 -1.15 7.99 3.39
N ALA A 98 -0.08 8.34 2.67
CA ALA A 98 1.03 9.11 3.21
C ALA A 98 0.58 10.57 3.38
N LEU A 99 0.30 10.93 4.63
CA LEU A 99 -0.05 12.28 5.04
C LEU A 99 1.21 13.17 5.11
N PRO A 100 1.12 14.49 4.83
CA PRO A 100 2.27 15.38 4.80
C PRO A 100 2.84 15.65 6.20
N ASP A 101 4.10 16.05 6.30
CA ASP A 101 4.71 16.41 7.59
C ASP A 101 4.14 17.70 8.19
N THR A 102 3.60 18.58 7.34
CA THR A 102 2.94 19.82 7.74
C THR A 102 1.60 19.97 7.04
N PHE A 103 0.61 20.54 7.72
CA PHE A 103 -0.71 20.81 7.16
C PHE A 103 -1.20 22.17 7.65
N ARG A 104 -1.49 23.09 6.72
CA ARG A 104 -1.94 24.47 7.03
C ARG A 104 -1.09 25.19 8.10
N GLY A 105 0.24 25.03 8.03
CA GLY A 105 1.19 25.63 8.97
C GLY A 105 1.35 24.88 10.30
N ALA A 106 0.58 23.80 10.53
CA ALA A 106 0.71 22.94 11.70
C ALA A 106 1.62 21.74 11.42
N GLU A 107 2.36 21.29 12.44
CA GLU A 107 3.28 20.16 12.35
C GLU A 107 2.58 18.85 12.72
N ARG A 108 2.83 17.79 11.94
CA ARG A 108 2.37 16.44 12.26
C ARG A 108 3.02 15.96 13.56
N LYS A 109 2.22 15.47 14.50
CA LYS A 109 2.72 14.75 15.68
C LYS A 109 2.22 13.32 15.64
N GLN A 110 3.18 12.39 15.72
CA GLN A 110 2.88 10.97 15.70
C GLN A 110 2.31 10.56 17.07
N TYR A 111 1.21 9.81 17.06
CA TYR A 111 0.58 9.23 18.26
C TYR A 111 0.02 10.22 19.29
N LEU A 112 -0.18 11.49 18.90
CA LEU A 112 -0.81 12.50 19.76
C LEU A 112 -1.94 13.16 18.98
N LEU A 113 -3.15 13.20 19.57
CA LEU A 113 -4.30 13.90 19.03
C LEU A 113 -4.55 15.19 19.82
N PRO A 114 -4.80 16.34 19.15
CA PRO A 114 -5.11 17.59 19.83
C PRO A 114 -6.38 17.39 20.67
N GLY A 115 -6.24 17.31 22.00
CA GLY A 115 -7.35 16.98 22.88
C GLY A 115 -8.49 18.00 22.74
N GLY A 116 -9.65 17.55 22.23
CA GLY A 116 -10.92 18.29 22.10
C GLY A 116 -10.90 19.64 21.37
N SER A 117 -9.73 20.14 20.98
CA SER A 117 -9.47 21.49 20.48
C SER A 117 -8.96 21.50 19.04
N GLY A 118 -8.67 20.32 18.47
CA GLY A 118 -8.36 20.18 17.07
C GLY A 118 -9.61 20.32 16.20
N THR A 119 -9.47 21.03 15.08
CA THR A 119 -10.49 20.98 14.01
C THR A 119 -10.43 19.61 13.34
N GLU A 120 -11.52 18.86 13.38
CA GLU A 120 -11.61 17.59 12.67
C GLU A 120 -11.78 17.81 11.17
N ILE A 121 -11.04 17.05 10.39
CA ILE A 121 -11.07 17.05 8.92
C ILE A 121 -11.23 15.61 8.47
N THR A 122 -12.31 15.35 7.73
CA THR A 122 -12.50 14.08 7.03
C THR A 122 -11.86 14.16 5.66
N LEU A 123 -10.84 13.33 5.44
CA LEU A 123 -10.23 13.09 4.15
C LEU A 123 -10.94 11.90 3.49
N THR A 124 -11.79 12.19 2.50
CA THR A 124 -12.43 11.16 1.68
C THR A 124 -11.46 10.65 0.61
N VAL A 125 -11.08 9.38 0.72
CA VAL A 125 -10.15 8.69 -0.17
C VAL A 125 -10.92 7.79 -1.12
N ARG A 126 -11.00 8.18 -2.38
CA ARG A 126 -11.61 7.39 -3.44
C ARG A 126 -10.55 6.52 -4.11
N LEU A 127 -10.66 5.21 -3.93
CA LEU A 127 -9.70 4.26 -4.46
C LEU A 127 -10.34 3.40 -5.55
N HIS A 128 -9.74 3.38 -6.73
CA HIS A 128 -10.09 2.43 -7.78
C HIS A 128 -9.10 1.27 -7.84
N ILE A 129 -9.62 0.05 -7.71
CA ILE A 129 -8.85 -1.20 -7.77
C ILE A 129 -8.79 -1.72 -9.20
N GLY A 130 -7.59 -1.85 -9.75
CA GLY A 130 -7.35 -2.40 -11.09
C GLY A 130 -7.63 -3.90 -11.21
N ARG A 131 -7.61 -4.41 -12.44
CA ARG A 131 -8.01 -5.76 -12.82
C ARG A 131 -7.19 -6.88 -12.18
N TYR A 132 -5.90 -6.66 -11.99
CA TYR A 132 -4.96 -7.71 -11.59
C TYR A 132 -4.72 -7.78 -10.09
N VAL A 133 -5.26 -6.83 -9.31
CA VAL A 133 -5.11 -6.84 -7.85
C VAL A 133 -5.86 -8.04 -7.28
N SER A 134 -5.13 -8.92 -6.61
CA SER A 134 -5.65 -10.16 -6.03
C SER A 134 -5.26 -10.36 -4.57
N HIS A 135 -4.46 -9.45 -4.01
CA HIS A 135 -3.97 -9.54 -2.63
C HIS A 135 -3.96 -8.17 -1.97
N ILE A 136 -4.24 -8.14 -0.66
CA ILE A 136 -4.19 -6.94 0.17
C ILE A 136 -3.42 -7.32 1.44
N GLU A 137 -2.25 -6.73 1.61
CA GLU A 137 -1.41 -6.91 2.78
C GLU A 137 -1.76 -5.81 3.80
N ASN A 138 -2.57 -6.13 4.80
CA ASN A 138 -2.90 -5.19 5.86
C ASN A 138 -1.72 -5.06 6.84
N VAL A 139 -0.94 -3.97 6.69
CA VAL A 139 0.11 -3.58 7.64
C VAL A 139 -0.04 -2.10 8.06
N GLY A 140 -1.16 -1.47 7.74
CA GLY A 140 -1.42 -0.07 8.03
C GLY A 140 -2.32 0.08 9.25
N LEU A 141 -1.79 0.61 10.36
CA LEU A 141 -2.65 1.12 11.42
C LEU A 141 -3.19 2.48 10.96
N LEU A 142 -4.46 2.51 10.52
CA LEU A 142 -5.15 3.76 10.23
C LEU A 142 -5.65 4.37 11.54
N THR A 143 -4.76 5.11 12.20
CA THR A 143 -5.15 5.99 13.31
C THR A 143 -5.36 7.41 12.79
N PRO A 144 -6.30 8.17 13.36
CA PRO A 144 -6.37 9.61 13.11
C PRO A 144 -5.00 10.26 13.33
N VAL A 145 -4.70 11.30 12.54
CA VAL A 145 -3.39 11.98 12.61
C VAL A 145 -3.56 13.41 13.06
N GLY A 146 -2.84 13.76 14.13
CA GLY A 146 -2.84 15.09 14.72
C GLY A 146 -1.81 16.02 14.10
N TYR A 147 -2.23 17.25 13.84
CA TYR A 147 -1.38 18.38 13.47
C TYR A 147 -1.52 19.48 14.52
N TYR A 148 -0.39 20.06 14.92
CA TYR A 148 -0.31 21.01 16.02
C TYR A 148 0.33 22.32 15.59
N SER A 149 -0.32 23.42 15.94
CA SER A 149 0.28 24.75 15.92
C SER A 149 -0.36 25.61 17.01
N THR A 150 0.24 26.77 17.26
CA THR A 150 -0.31 27.81 18.14
C THR A 150 -1.49 28.56 17.51
N GLU A 151 -1.66 28.48 16.19
CA GLU A 151 -2.69 29.21 15.44
C GLU A 151 -3.93 28.34 15.14
N GLY A 152 -3.77 27.03 15.20
CA GLY A 152 -4.81 26.03 14.95
C GLY A 152 -4.25 24.62 14.92
N SER A 153 -4.94 23.69 15.58
CA SER A 153 -4.61 22.25 15.52
C SER A 153 -5.66 21.51 14.71
N TYR A 154 -5.28 20.42 14.07
CA TYR A 154 -6.15 19.64 13.18
C TYR A 154 -6.07 18.14 13.49
N VAL A 155 -7.17 17.44 13.32
CA VAL A 155 -7.24 15.97 13.38
C VAL A 155 -7.72 15.49 12.02
N ILE A 156 -6.91 14.69 11.33
CA ILE A 156 -7.26 14.13 10.02
C ILE A 156 -7.75 12.70 10.20
N ARG A 157 -8.99 12.46 9.79
CA ARG A 157 -9.63 11.14 9.74
C ARG A 157 -9.77 10.74 8.28
N GLN A 158 -9.49 9.47 7.97
CA GLN A 158 -9.58 8.96 6.61
C GLN A 158 -10.88 8.18 6.47
N GLU A 159 -11.66 8.48 5.43
CA GLU A 159 -12.86 7.75 5.03
C GLU A 159 -12.63 7.18 3.63
N TRP A 160 -12.79 5.87 3.44
CA TRP A 160 -12.47 5.23 2.17
C TRP A 160 -13.72 4.87 1.38
N VAL A 161 -13.71 5.23 0.09
CA VAL A 161 -14.73 4.85 -0.89
C VAL A 161 -14.06 4.09 -2.01
N VAL A 162 -14.37 2.80 -2.13
CA VAL A 162 -13.68 1.89 -3.05
C VAL A 162 -14.55 1.54 -4.25
N THR A 163 -13.95 1.58 -5.43
CA THR A 163 -14.49 1.02 -6.67
C THR A 163 -13.52 -0.05 -7.20
N CYS A 164 -14.01 -0.95 -8.05
CA CYS A 164 -13.20 -2.05 -8.57
C CYS A 164 -13.48 -2.23 -10.07
N ASP A 165 -12.43 -2.52 -10.84
CA ASP A 165 -12.56 -2.86 -12.25
C ASP A 165 -13.48 -4.09 -12.41
N PRO A 166 -14.46 -4.05 -13.31
CA PRO A 166 -15.45 -5.13 -13.46
C PRO A 166 -14.82 -6.45 -13.92
N MET A 167 -13.65 -6.42 -14.56
CA MET A 167 -12.91 -7.60 -14.98
C MET A 167 -11.94 -8.12 -13.91
N ASN A 168 -11.82 -7.47 -12.75
CA ASN A 168 -11.06 -8.02 -11.64
C ASN A 168 -11.66 -9.37 -11.22
N GLN A 169 -10.83 -10.42 -11.19
CA GLN A 169 -11.28 -11.80 -10.93
C GLN A 169 -11.37 -12.15 -9.44
N THR A 170 -10.70 -11.38 -8.58
CA THR A 170 -10.62 -11.65 -7.14
C THR A 170 -11.63 -10.84 -6.36
N PHE A 171 -11.83 -9.58 -6.74
CA PHE A 171 -12.63 -8.62 -6.00
C PHE A 171 -13.72 -7.99 -6.85
N TYR A 172 -14.78 -7.53 -6.18
CA TYR A 172 -15.76 -6.60 -6.72
C TYR A 172 -16.04 -5.51 -5.68
N ALA A 173 -16.59 -4.38 -6.12
CA ALA A 173 -17.00 -3.32 -5.21
C ALA A 173 -18.51 -3.09 -5.29
N GLU A 174 -19.13 -2.87 -4.13
CA GLU A 174 -20.54 -2.54 -3.98
C GLU A 174 -20.69 -1.53 -2.82
N GLY A 175 -21.48 -0.48 -3.02
CA GLY A 175 -21.73 0.51 -1.97
C GLY A 175 -20.47 1.22 -1.43
N GLY A 176 -19.42 1.35 -2.26
CA GLY A 176 -18.14 1.94 -1.85
C GLY A 176 -17.23 0.99 -1.06
N ARG A 177 -17.57 -0.31 -0.97
CA ARG A 177 -16.78 -1.32 -0.26
C ARG A 177 -16.38 -2.46 -1.19
N LEU A 178 -15.20 -3.00 -0.96
CA LEU A 178 -14.59 -4.11 -1.68
C LEU A 178 -14.90 -5.45 -1.00
N TYR A 179 -15.19 -6.46 -1.80
CA TYR A 179 -15.56 -7.80 -1.38
C TYR A 179 -14.83 -8.85 -2.22
N HIS A 180 -14.54 -9.99 -1.62
CA HIS A 180 -14.04 -11.17 -2.33
C HIS A 180 -15.14 -11.75 -3.22
N ARG A 181 -14.86 -12.00 -4.50
CA ARG A 181 -15.81 -12.62 -5.43
C ARG A 181 -16.12 -14.07 -5.09
N ALA A 182 -15.17 -14.77 -4.47
CA ALA A 182 -15.28 -16.20 -4.20
C ALA A 182 -16.41 -16.53 -3.22
N ASP A 183 -16.61 -15.69 -2.20
CA ASP A 183 -17.53 -15.96 -1.08
C ASP A 183 -18.34 -14.74 -0.64
N GLY A 184 -18.11 -13.56 -1.24
CA GLY A 184 -18.81 -12.32 -0.90
C GLY A 184 -18.36 -11.69 0.43
N THR A 185 -17.30 -12.19 1.06
CA THR A 185 -16.79 -11.63 2.31
C THR A 185 -16.16 -10.25 2.08
N PRO A 186 -16.26 -9.30 3.04
CA PRO A 186 -15.55 -8.02 2.94
C PRO A 186 -14.05 -8.22 2.81
N ALA A 187 -13.44 -7.55 1.84
CA ALA A 187 -11.98 -7.50 1.74
C ALA A 187 -11.42 -6.60 2.84
N ASP A 188 -10.22 -6.92 3.31
CA ASP A 188 -9.53 -6.22 4.40
C ASP A 188 -8.98 -4.86 3.93
N ILE A 189 -9.91 -3.92 3.74
CA ILE A 189 -9.64 -2.51 3.54
C ILE A 189 -10.08 -1.75 4.79
N CYS A 190 -9.23 -0.84 5.23
CA CYS A 190 -9.50 -0.01 6.40
C CYS A 190 -10.50 1.10 6.04
N TYR A 191 -11.80 0.80 6.04
CA TYR A 191 -12.84 1.75 5.62
C TYR A 191 -13.00 2.97 6.53
N ASP A 192 -12.71 2.80 7.82
CA ASP A 192 -12.97 3.82 8.82
C ASP A 192 -11.96 3.77 9.98
N THR A 193 -11.58 4.95 10.46
CA THR A 193 -10.72 5.17 11.62
C THR A 193 -11.51 5.51 12.91
N GLU A 194 -12.84 5.61 12.83
CA GLU A 194 -13.72 5.97 13.95
C GLU A 194 -13.72 4.93 15.09
N TRP A 195 -13.52 3.65 14.79
CA TRP A 195 -13.62 2.54 15.75
C TRP A 195 -12.68 2.60 16.97
N TRP A 196 -11.61 3.40 16.90
CA TRP A 196 -10.62 3.48 17.98
C TRP A 196 -11.08 4.24 19.24
N TYR A 197 -12.20 4.97 19.18
CA TYR A 197 -12.68 5.75 20.33
C TYR A 197 -13.78 5.07 21.15
N GLU A 198 -14.63 4.23 20.55
CA GLU A 198 -15.75 3.62 21.29
C GLU A 198 -15.26 2.66 22.39
N GLU A 199 -14.12 1.98 22.21
CA GLU A 199 -13.53 1.07 23.20
C GLU A 199 -12.83 1.77 24.38
N GLN A 200 -12.51 3.06 24.27
CA GLN A 200 -11.85 3.82 25.36
C GLN A 200 -12.84 4.62 26.22
N SER A 201 -14.12 4.70 25.81
CA SER A 201 -15.21 5.35 26.54
C SER A 201 -16.10 4.40 27.34
N GLY A 202 -15.73 3.12 27.44
CA GLY A 202 -16.40 2.09 28.26
C GLY A 202 -15.69 1.82 29.58
#